data_AF-A0A8T0SDB1-F1
#
_entry.id   AF-A0A8T0SDB1-F1
#
_cell.length_a   1.000
_cell.length_b   1.000
_cell.length_c   1.000
_cell.angle_alpha   90.00
_cell.angle_beta   90.00
_cell.angle_gamma   90.00
#
_symmetry.space_group_name_H-M   'P 1'
#
loop_
_entity.id
_entity.type
_entity.pdbx_description
1 polymer ?
#
loop_
_entity_poly.entity_id
_entity_poly.type
_entity_poly.pdbx_seq_one_letter_code
_entity_poly.pdbx_strand_id
1 'polypeptide(L)'
;MDVKKSSSSSHTAAEGRRSSASDSSGRGGASAAGVERKEIERKRRQHMKSLCVKLASLIPKEHYSSKDTMTQQDSLDEAATYIKKLKERVDELHQKRSSAQLLAGMRGGGGGASTSATTTRSSGVGSEEADEEAMAAPPVVEVRHHHDGSSLDVVLVSSVARPFKLHEVVTVLEEEGAEIINANFSVVGRI
;
A
#
# COMPACT_ATOMS: atom_id res chain seq x y z
N MET A 1 -2.55 -20.97 -76.05
CA MET A 1 -3.08 -19.92 -76.94
C MET A 1 -2.51 -18.60 -76.48
N ASP A 2 -1.43 -18.20 -77.12
CA ASP A 2 -0.85 -16.86 -77.13
C ASP A 2 -1.88 -15.80 -77.58
N VAL A 3 -1.78 -14.57 -77.08
CA VAL A 3 -1.51 -13.33 -77.85
C VAL A 3 -1.11 -12.18 -76.89
N LYS A 4 0.20 -12.03 -76.71
CA LYS A 4 1.07 -10.84 -76.92
C LYS A 4 0.44 -9.42 -77.03
N LYS A 5 1.06 -8.45 -76.33
CA LYS A 5 1.40 -7.03 -76.69
C LYS A 5 1.21 -6.09 -75.48
N SER A 6 2.03 -5.09 -75.14
CA SER A 6 3.31 -4.55 -75.63
C SER A 6 3.87 -3.59 -74.56
N SER A 7 5.19 -3.59 -74.46
CA SER A 7 6.13 -2.57 -73.96
C SER A 7 5.73 -1.08 -73.95
N SER A 8 6.17 -0.34 -72.92
CA SER A 8 6.96 0.90 -73.12
C SER A 8 7.79 1.25 -71.88
N SER A 9 9.04 1.65 -72.12
CA SER A 9 10.04 2.05 -71.14
C SER A 9 10.02 3.56 -70.92
N SER A 10 10.48 4.03 -69.76
CA SER A 10 11.42 5.16 -69.73
C SER A 10 12.16 5.23 -68.40
N HIS A 11 13.49 5.25 -68.51
CA HIS A 11 14.42 5.71 -67.50
C HIS A 11 14.33 7.23 -67.39
N THR A 12 14.32 7.77 -66.18
CA THR A 12 14.78 9.14 -65.92
C THR A 12 15.80 9.10 -64.78
N ALA A 13 17.07 9.18 -65.16
CA ALA A 13 18.17 9.42 -64.24
C ALA A 13 18.10 10.88 -63.79
N ALA A 14 17.70 11.12 -62.54
CA ALA A 14 17.81 12.44 -61.92
C ALA A 14 19.17 12.53 -61.22
N GLU A 15 20.07 13.26 -61.86
CA GLU A 15 21.43 13.54 -61.43
C GLU A 15 21.41 14.53 -60.24
N GLY A 16 21.45 13.97 -59.04
CA GLY A 16 21.60 14.74 -57.80
C GLY A 16 23.03 15.23 -57.62
N ARG A 17 23.26 16.50 -57.98
CA ARG A 17 24.53 17.23 -57.78
C ARG A 17 24.91 17.21 -56.29
N ARG A 18 26.07 16.63 -56.00
CA ARG A 18 26.67 16.56 -54.66
C ARG A 18 27.39 17.90 -54.42
N SER A 19 26.72 18.86 -53.79
CA SER A 19 27.37 20.05 -53.26
C SER A 19 28.08 19.66 -51.95
N SER A 20 29.37 19.36 -52.06
CA SER A 20 30.27 19.24 -50.92
C SER A 20 30.52 20.63 -50.32
N ALA A 21 29.70 21.02 -49.35
CA ALA A 21 30.01 22.14 -48.47
C ALA A 21 31.07 21.67 -47.46
N SER A 22 32.30 22.12 -47.63
CA SER A 22 33.37 22.00 -46.64
C SER A 22 33.15 23.01 -45.52
N ASP A 23 32.44 22.60 -44.47
CA ASP A 23 32.38 23.38 -43.23
C ASP A 23 33.56 22.97 -42.33
N SER A 24 34.54 23.88 -42.24
CA SER A 24 35.73 23.71 -41.43
C SER A 24 35.88 24.87 -40.44
N SER A 25 34.93 24.99 -39.52
CA SER A 25 35.06 25.92 -38.39
C SER A 25 34.12 25.56 -37.23
N GLY A 26 34.58 24.74 -36.28
CA GLY A 26 33.82 24.47 -35.04
C GLY A 26 34.25 23.27 -34.18
N ARG A 27 35.46 22.73 -34.36
CA ARG A 27 35.81 21.38 -33.86
C ARG A 27 36.22 21.31 -32.37
N GLY A 28 36.29 22.44 -31.66
CA GLY A 28 36.72 22.51 -30.25
C GLY A 28 35.61 22.48 -29.20
N GLY A 29 34.44 23.07 -29.46
CA GLY A 29 33.32 23.13 -28.51
C GLY A 29 32.29 22.00 -28.63
N ALA A 30 32.16 21.42 -29.83
CA ALA A 30 31.19 20.36 -30.11
C ALA A 30 31.51 19.02 -29.42
N SER A 31 32.79 18.76 -29.10
CA SER A 31 33.22 17.55 -28.41
C SER A 31 32.82 17.56 -26.93
N ALA A 32 33.01 18.68 -26.23
CA ALA A 32 32.63 18.85 -24.83
C ALA A 32 31.10 18.81 -24.65
N ALA A 33 30.36 19.58 -25.46
CA ALA A 33 28.89 19.53 -25.47
C ALA A 33 28.35 18.14 -25.85
N GLY A 34 29.05 17.44 -26.76
CA GLY A 34 28.73 16.06 -27.13
C GLY A 34 28.96 15.06 -25.99
N VAL A 35 30.02 15.24 -25.19
CA VAL A 35 30.30 14.42 -24.00
C VAL A 35 29.30 14.70 -22.89
N GLU A 36 28.98 15.97 -22.63
CA GLU A 36 27.96 16.38 -21.67
C GLU A 36 26.58 15.80 -22.02
N ARG A 37 26.17 15.91 -23.30
CA ARG A 37 24.93 15.30 -23.79
C ARG A 37 24.91 13.78 -23.57
N LYS A 38 26.03 13.09 -23.84
CA LYS A 38 26.15 11.64 -23.59
C LYS A 38 26.04 11.30 -22.11
N GLU A 39 26.58 12.14 -21.23
CA GLU A 39 26.49 11.94 -19.78
C GLU A 39 25.08 12.18 -19.25
N ILE A 40 24.42 13.25 -19.67
CA ILE A 40 23.02 13.54 -19.33
C ILE A 40 22.14 12.35 -19.74
N GLU A 41 22.27 11.86 -20.97
CA GLU A 41 21.48 10.73 -21.45
C GLU A 41 21.80 9.43 -20.70
N ARG A 42 23.06 9.22 -20.30
CA ARG A 42 23.45 8.08 -19.45
C ARG A 42 22.76 8.15 -18.09
N LYS A 43 22.81 9.30 -17.41
CA LYS A 43 22.14 9.52 -16.12
C LYS A 43 20.64 9.29 -16.24
N ARG A 44 20.01 9.81 -17.30
CA ARG A 44 18.59 9.58 -17.58
C ARG A 44 18.24 8.10 -17.71
N ARG A 45 19.04 7.31 -18.45
CA ARG A 45 18.84 5.86 -18.60
C ARG A 45 19.06 5.09 -17.31
N GLN A 46 20.08 5.45 -16.53
CA GLN A 46 20.36 4.84 -15.24
C GLN A 46 19.21 5.10 -14.25
N HIS A 47 18.70 6.34 -14.23
CA HIS A 47 17.55 6.69 -13.40
C HIS A 47 16.31 5.85 -13.77
N MET A 48 15.98 5.77 -15.06
CA MET A 48 14.88 4.92 -15.54
C MET A 48 15.07 3.45 -15.14
N LYS A 49 16.28 2.91 -15.30
CA LYS A 49 16.59 1.53 -14.89
C LYS A 49 16.36 1.32 -13.39
N SER A 50 16.80 2.26 -12.56
CA SER A 50 16.59 2.20 -11.11
C SER A 50 15.11 2.21 -10.74
N LEU A 51 14.29 3.02 -11.43
CA LEU A 51 12.85 3.06 -11.20
C LEU A 51 12.18 1.74 -11.58
N CYS A 52 12.54 1.14 -12.72
CA CYS A 52 12.00 -0.17 -13.11
C CYS A 52 12.31 -1.27 -12.08
N VAL A 53 13.53 -1.29 -11.53
CA VAL A 53 13.91 -2.25 -10.48
C VAL A 53 13.11 -2.01 -9.20
N LYS A 54 12.94 -0.76 -8.79
CA LYS A 54 12.14 -0.41 -7.62
C LYS A 54 10.67 -0.81 -7.81
N LEU A 55 10.12 -0.56 -8.99
CA LEU A 55 8.75 -0.96 -9.32
C LEU A 55 8.58 -2.47 -9.19
N ALA A 56 9.49 -3.25 -9.78
CA ALA A 56 9.46 -4.70 -9.66
C ALA A 56 9.40 -5.11 -8.17
N SER A 57 10.24 -4.55 -7.30
CA SER A 57 10.26 -4.93 -5.87
C SER A 57 8.96 -4.65 -5.09
N LEU A 58 8.09 -3.76 -5.58
CA LEU A 58 6.80 -3.43 -4.94
C LEU A 58 5.66 -4.35 -5.38
N ILE A 59 5.84 -5.10 -6.46
CA ILE A 59 4.83 -6.02 -6.99
C ILE A 59 4.99 -7.36 -6.25
N PRO A 60 3.91 -7.93 -5.69
CA PRO A 60 3.97 -9.23 -5.03
C PRO A 60 4.52 -10.33 -5.93
N LYS A 61 5.36 -11.20 -5.35
CA LYS A 61 6.03 -12.26 -6.11
C LYS A 61 5.10 -13.30 -6.69
N GLU A 62 3.91 -13.42 -6.12
CA GLU A 62 2.84 -14.31 -6.57
C GLU A 62 2.23 -13.90 -7.91
N HIS A 63 2.53 -12.68 -8.37
CA HIS A 63 2.06 -12.15 -9.64
C HIS A 63 3.14 -12.18 -10.75
N TYR A 64 4.35 -12.68 -10.48
CA TYR A 64 5.31 -12.95 -11.57
C TYR A 64 4.89 -14.23 -12.31
N SER A 65 4.23 -14.04 -13.45
CA SER A 65 3.91 -15.11 -14.38
C SER A 65 5.21 -15.65 -14.98
N SER A 66 5.69 -16.78 -14.42
CA SER A 66 6.87 -17.57 -14.82
C SER A 66 8.25 -17.00 -14.44
N LYS A 67 9.16 -17.93 -14.16
CA LYS A 67 10.55 -17.75 -13.68
C LYS A 67 11.52 -17.22 -14.75
N ASP A 68 11.00 -16.87 -15.93
CA ASP A 68 11.79 -16.36 -17.03
C ASP A 68 11.97 -14.84 -16.91
N THR A 69 13.04 -14.34 -17.52
CA THR A 69 13.50 -12.96 -17.40
C THR A 69 12.39 -11.94 -17.69
N MET A 70 11.77 -11.39 -16.64
CA MET A 70 10.72 -10.39 -16.74
C MET A 70 11.21 -9.17 -17.51
N THR A 71 10.54 -8.82 -18.62
CA THR A 71 10.92 -7.63 -19.37
C THR A 71 10.48 -6.37 -18.62
N GLN A 72 11.04 -5.21 -18.98
CA GLN A 72 10.61 -3.93 -18.42
C GLN A 72 9.12 -3.66 -18.69
N GLN A 73 8.61 -4.10 -19.85
CA GLN A 73 7.22 -3.91 -20.23
C GLN A 73 6.28 -4.77 -19.38
N ASP A 74 6.59 -6.05 -19.23
CA ASP A 74 5.78 -6.97 -18.43
C ASP A 74 5.68 -6.48 -16.97
N SER A 75 6.77 -5.91 -16.43
CA SER A 75 6.74 -5.35 -15.07
C SER A 75 5.80 -4.15 -14.92
N LEU A 76 5.59 -3.37 -15.99
CA LEU A 76 4.66 -2.25 -16.00
C LEU A 76 3.21 -2.74 -16.09
N ASP A 77 2.97 -3.74 -16.92
CA ASP A 77 1.63 -4.33 -17.11
C ASP A 77 1.17 -5.05 -15.84
N GLU A 78 2.06 -5.76 -15.16
CA GLU A 78 1.75 -6.39 -13.86
C GLU A 78 1.53 -5.34 -12.77
N ALA A 79 2.33 -4.25 -12.75
CA ALA A 79 2.10 -3.15 -11.82
C ALA A 79 0.72 -2.52 -12.02
N ALA A 80 0.31 -2.28 -13.26
CA ALA A 80 -1.01 -1.73 -13.58
C ALA A 80 -2.13 -2.67 -13.09
N THR A 81 -1.96 -3.97 -13.31
CA THR A 81 -2.89 -5.01 -12.84
C THR A 81 -2.97 -5.02 -11.31
N TYR A 82 -1.85 -4.94 -10.62
CA TYR A 82 -1.80 -4.92 -9.16
C TYR A 82 -2.43 -3.66 -8.57
N ILE A 83 -2.18 -2.49 -9.15
CA ILE A 83 -2.83 -1.22 -8.75
C ILE A 83 -4.35 -1.34 -8.88
N LYS A 84 -4.85 -1.95 -9.95
CA LYS A 84 -6.29 -2.16 -10.15
C LYS A 84 -6.88 -3.05 -9.04
N LYS A 85 -6.24 -4.18 -8.74
CA LYS A 85 -6.67 -5.09 -7.65
C LYS A 85 -6.70 -4.40 -6.29
N LEU A 86 -5.68 -3.59 -5.97
CA LEU A 86 -5.61 -2.85 -4.71
C LEU A 86 -6.75 -1.83 -4.59
N LYS A 87 -7.08 -1.14 -5.67
CA LYS A 87 -8.21 -0.20 -5.70
C LYS A 87 -9.53 -0.91 -5.42
N GLU A 88 -9.79 -2.01 -6.13
CA GLU A 88 -11.00 -2.82 -5.92
C GLU A 88 -11.11 -3.31 -4.46
N ARG A 89 -10.00 -3.80 -3.89
CA ARG A 89 -9.97 -4.24 -2.49
C ARG A 89 -10.23 -3.11 -1.50
N VAL A 90 -9.70 -1.91 -1.75
CA VAL A 90 -9.96 -0.73 -0.89
C VAL A 90 -11.44 -0.34 -0.94
N ASP A 91 -12.04 -0.34 -2.13
CA ASP A 91 -13.46 -0.02 -2.32
C ASP A 91 -14.36 -1.06 -1.62
N GLU A 92 -14.04 -2.35 -1.74
CA GLU A 92 -14.75 -3.43 -1.03
C GLU A 92 -14.66 -3.27 0.49
N LEU A 93 -13.48 -2.94 1.02
CA LEU A 93 -13.29 -2.72 2.46
C LEU A 93 -14.08 -1.49 2.93
N HIS A 94 -14.12 -0.42 2.15
CA HIS A 94 -14.93 0.76 2.43
C HIS A 94 -16.43 0.44 2.43
N GLN A 95 -16.90 -0.39 1.48
CA GLN A 95 -18.28 -0.82 1.42
C GLN A 95 -18.64 -1.69 2.63
N LYS A 96 -17.79 -2.66 2.98
CA LYS A 96 -17.98 -3.52 4.17
C LYS A 96 -18.01 -2.71 5.47
N ARG A 97 -17.13 -1.71 5.61
CA ARG A 97 -17.15 -0.80 6.77
C ARG A 97 -18.47 -0.02 6.83
N SER A 98 -18.90 0.51 5.69
CA SER A 98 -20.13 1.32 5.62
C SER A 98 -21.39 0.48 5.90
N SER A 99 -21.46 -0.74 5.37
CA SER A 99 -22.58 -1.64 5.63
C SER A 99 -22.61 -2.11 7.09
N ALA A 100 -21.46 -2.44 7.67
CA ALA A 100 -21.35 -2.77 9.09
C ALA A 100 -21.78 -1.59 9.98
N GLN A 101 -21.42 -0.36 9.62
CA GLN A 101 -21.82 0.84 10.34
C GLN A 101 -23.34 1.11 10.25
N LEU A 102 -23.95 0.87 9.09
CA LEU A 102 -25.41 0.95 8.92
C LEU A 102 -26.14 -0.15 9.74
N LEU A 103 -25.61 -1.38 9.74
CA LEU A 103 -26.17 -2.50 10.51
C LEU A 103 -26.05 -2.27 12.04
N ALA A 104 -24.94 -1.66 12.48
CA ALA A 104 -24.77 -1.22 13.88
C ALA A 104 -25.77 -0.11 14.24
N GLY A 105 -26.09 0.80 13.31
CA GLY A 105 -27.12 1.81 13.49
C GLY A 105 -28.54 1.25 13.62
N MET A 106 -28.85 0.13 12.94
CA MET A 106 -30.17 -0.52 13.01
C MET A 106 -30.34 -1.45 14.22
N ARG A 107 -29.27 -2.06 14.73
CA ARG A 107 -29.29 -2.79 16.02
C ARG A 107 -29.27 -1.85 17.23
N GLY A 108 -29.13 -0.54 17.00
CA GLY A 108 -29.24 0.54 17.99
C GLY A 108 -30.64 1.12 18.15
N GLY A 109 -31.69 0.47 17.64
CA GLY A 109 -33.09 0.78 17.95
C GLY A 109 -33.53 0.19 19.29
N GLY A 110 -32.94 0.64 20.39
CA GLY A 110 -33.34 0.19 21.73
C GLY A 110 -32.34 0.59 22.81
N GLY A 111 -32.46 1.82 23.31
CA GLY A 111 -31.74 2.23 24.52
C GLY A 111 -31.12 3.62 24.42
N GLY A 112 -31.97 4.65 24.34
CA GLY A 112 -31.60 5.91 24.95
C GLY A 112 -31.44 5.69 26.45
N ALA A 113 -30.20 5.61 26.91
CA ALA A 113 -29.78 5.91 28.26
C ALA A 113 -28.57 6.82 28.07
N SER A 114 -28.70 8.16 28.13
CA SER A 114 -28.91 8.91 29.37
C SER A 114 -28.74 8.08 30.63
N THR A 115 -27.51 7.67 30.89
CA THR A 115 -27.06 7.40 32.26
C THR A 115 -26.58 8.70 32.90
N SER A 116 -27.50 9.66 33.06
CA SER A 116 -27.56 10.36 34.35
C SER A 116 -28.17 9.36 35.31
N ALA A 117 -27.31 8.58 35.98
CA ALA A 117 -27.73 7.71 37.06
C ALA A 117 -28.02 8.57 38.32
N THR A 118 -29.16 9.28 38.32
CA THR A 118 -29.89 9.56 39.56
C THR A 118 -30.77 8.35 39.79
N THR A 119 -30.36 7.52 40.75
CA THR A 119 -31.15 6.42 41.26
C THR A 119 -32.21 6.94 42.22
N THR A 120 -33.47 6.95 41.81
CA THR A 120 -34.59 6.80 42.76
C THR A 120 -35.23 5.44 42.50
N ARG A 121 -34.67 4.42 43.14
CA ARG A 121 -35.31 3.11 43.28
C ARG A 121 -36.51 3.30 44.21
N SER A 122 -37.72 3.07 43.72
CA SER A 122 -38.83 2.73 44.60
C SER A 122 -38.55 1.36 45.21
N SER A 123 -38.17 1.39 46.48
CA SER A 123 -38.48 0.41 47.53
C SER A 123 -38.73 -1.04 47.08
N GLY A 124 -37.68 -1.85 47.17
CA GLY A 124 -37.72 -3.30 47.18
C GLY A 124 -36.50 -3.82 47.96
N VAL A 125 -36.66 -3.83 49.29
CA VAL A 125 -35.95 -4.57 50.35
C VAL A 125 -34.57 -5.17 50.03
N GLY A 126 -33.58 -4.78 50.84
CA GLY A 126 -32.61 -5.72 51.41
C GLY A 126 -31.13 -5.47 51.11
N SER A 127 -30.42 -4.95 52.12
CA SER A 127 -28.99 -5.10 52.43
C SER A 127 -27.93 -4.53 51.47
N GLU A 128 -27.36 -3.37 51.88
CA GLU A 128 -25.97 -3.25 52.38
C GLU A 128 -25.02 -4.32 51.80
N GLU A 129 -24.13 -4.04 50.84
CA GLU A 129 -23.02 -3.09 50.81
C GLU A 129 -22.70 -2.76 49.33
N ALA A 130 -22.56 -1.48 48.97
CA ALA A 130 -22.43 -1.03 47.58
C ALA A 130 -20.96 -0.85 47.16
N ASP A 131 -20.64 -1.44 46.01
CA ASP A 131 -19.34 -1.56 45.37
C ASP A 131 -18.64 -0.22 45.05
N GLU A 132 -17.40 -0.07 45.53
CA GLU A 132 -16.40 0.96 45.16
C GLU A 132 -15.69 0.65 43.80
N GLU A 133 -16.25 -0.22 42.95
CA GLU A 133 -15.60 -0.77 41.73
C GLU A 133 -16.12 -0.14 40.41
N ALA A 134 -16.78 1.01 40.49
CA ALA A 134 -17.43 1.67 39.35
C ALA A 134 -16.62 2.82 38.70
N MET A 135 -15.36 3.06 39.11
CA MET A 135 -14.54 4.18 38.59
C MET A 135 -13.13 3.76 38.12
N ALA A 136 -12.94 2.51 37.70
CA ALA A 136 -11.68 2.11 37.08
C ALA A 136 -11.62 2.61 35.62
N ALA A 137 -10.61 3.41 35.30
CA ALA A 137 -10.38 3.92 33.95
C ALA A 137 -10.29 2.77 32.92
N PRO A 138 -10.82 2.94 31.69
CA PRO A 138 -10.76 1.91 30.67
C PRO A 138 -9.31 1.62 30.26
N PRO A 139 -8.99 0.40 29.82
CA PRO A 139 -7.66 0.06 29.34
C PRO A 139 -7.30 0.89 28.11
N VAL A 140 -6.03 1.31 28.04
CA VAL A 140 -5.48 2.08 26.92
C VAL A 140 -4.83 1.12 25.93
N VAL A 141 -5.13 1.31 24.65
CA VAL A 141 -4.56 0.54 23.53
C VAL A 141 -3.81 1.50 22.62
N GLU A 142 -2.52 1.25 22.43
CA GLU A 142 -1.66 2.00 21.50
C GLU A 142 -1.13 1.04 20.42
N VAL A 143 -1.17 1.46 19.16
CA VAL A 143 -0.65 0.69 18.02
C VAL A 143 0.44 1.50 17.34
N ARG A 144 1.66 0.95 17.30
CA ARG A 144 2.85 1.57 16.72
C ARG A 144 3.29 0.80 15.49
N HIS A 145 3.66 1.53 14.43
CA HIS A 145 4.16 0.93 13.19
C HIS A 145 5.68 0.95 13.19
N HIS A 146 6.30 -0.16 12.80
CA HIS A 146 7.74 -0.21 12.53
C HIS A 146 8.07 0.51 11.21
N HIS A 147 9.28 1.07 11.10
CA HIS A 147 9.70 1.89 9.94
C HIS A 147 9.73 1.10 8.62
N ASP A 148 9.80 -0.22 8.68
CA ASP A 148 9.76 -1.13 7.54
C ASP A 148 8.32 -1.52 7.12
N GLY A 149 7.32 -1.21 7.94
CA GLY A 149 5.90 -1.49 7.68
C GLY A 149 5.53 -2.99 7.74
N SER A 150 6.47 -3.85 8.12
CA SER A 150 6.30 -5.31 8.10
C SER A 150 5.69 -5.87 9.38
N SER A 151 5.72 -5.10 10.47
CA SER A 151 5.26 -5.53 11.80
C SER A 151 4.62 -4.36 12.56
N LEU A 152 3.82 -4.69 13.58
CA LEU A 152 3.12 -3.75 14.45
C LEU A 152 3.46 -4.06 15.91
N ASP A 153 3.70 -3.02 16.70
CA ASP A 153 3.78 -3.12 18.16
C ASP A 153 2.46 -2.67 18.77
N VAL A 154 1.80 -3.56 19.52
CA VAL A 154 0.57 -3.25 20.25
C VAL A 154 0.89 -3.16 21.73
N VAL A 155 0.62 -2.01 22.35
CA VAL A 155 0.82 -1.77 23.77
C VAL A 155 -0.54 -1.64 24.45
N LEU A 156 -0.80 -2.54 25.40
CA LEU A 156 -2.03 -2.56 26.19
C LEU A 156 -1.70 -2.21 27.64
N VAL A 157 -2.35 -1.17 28.17
CA VAL A 157 -2.17 -0.71 29.56
C VAL A 157 -3.50 -0.84 30.29
N SER A 158 -3.52 -1.64 31.37
CA SER A 158 -4.69 -1.79 32.25
C SER A 158 -4.40 -1.39 33.68
N SER A 159 -5.46 -1.07 34.41
CA SER A 159 -5.41 -0.90 35.86
C SER A 159 -5.50 -2.27 36.56
N VAL A 160 -4.90 -2.38 37.75
CA VAL A 160 -5.02 -3.56 38.62
C VAL A 160 -6.47 -3.85 39.03
N ALA A 161 -7.34 -2.84 39.02
CA ALA A 161 -8.77 -3.02 39.28
C ALA A 161 -9.48 -3.75 38.11
N ARG A 162 -8.95 -3.66 36.89
CA ARG A 162 -9.52 -4.29 35.68
C ARG A 162 -8.42 -4.87 34.79
N PRO A 163 -7.76 -5.97 35.20
CA PRO A 163 -6.74 -6.60 34.39
C PRO A 163 -7.36 -7.34 33.21
N PHE A 164 -6.68 -7.34 32.06
CA PHE A 164 -6.98 -8.26 30.97
C PHE A 164 -6.05 -9.49 31.05
N LYS A 165 -6.50 -10.64 30.55
CA LYS A 165 -5.70 -11.86 30.52
C LYS A 165 -4.93 -11.93 29.21
N LEU A 166 -3.60 -12.09 29.29
CA LEU A 166 -2.75 -12.12 28.09
C LEU A 166 -3.19 -13.20 27.08
N HIS A 167 -3.59 -14.39 27.54
CA HIS A 167 -4.04 -15.45 26.64
C HIS A 167 -5.29 -15.07 25.86
N GLU A 168 -6.21 -14.28 26.43
CA GLU A 168 -7.42 -13.82 25.74
C GLU A 168 -7.04 -12.85 24.61
N VAL A 169 -6.09 -11.94 24.87
CA VAL A 169 -5.55 -11.04 23.85
C VAL A 169 -4.86 -11.84 22.74
N VAL A 170 -4.06 -12.84 23.09
CA VAL A 170 -3.40 -13.72 22.11
C VAL A 170 -4.42 -14.47 21.26
N THR A 171 -5.44 -15.08 21.86
CA THR A 171 -6.49 -15.80 21.13
C THR A 171 -7.23 -14.88 20.15
N VAL A 172 -7.60 -13.67 20.56
CA VAL A 172 -8.27 -12.71 19.67
C VAL A 172 -7.37 -12.36 18.48
N LEU A 173 -6.07 -12.16 18.70
CA LEU A 173 -5.13 -11.86 17.63
C LEU A 173 -4.95 -13.05 16.67
N GLU A 174 -4.87 -14.27 17.19
CA GLU A 174 -4.76 -15.50 16.39
C GLU A 174 -6.03 -15.76 15.58
N GLU A 175 -7.22 -15.55 16.16
CA GLU A 175 -8.52 -15.66 15.49
C GLU A 175 -8.65 -14.67 14.32
N GLU A 176 -8.09 -13.47 14.47
CA GLU A 176 -8.00 -12.44 13.42
C GLU A 176 -6.84 -12.69 12.42
N GLY A 177 -6.12 -13.82 12.56
CA GLY A 177 -5.06 -14.24 11.64
C GLY A 177 -3.74 -13.49 11.79
N ALA A 178 -3.50 -12.83 12.92
CA ALA A 178 -2.23 -12.17 13.20
C ALA A 178 -1.17 -13.17 13.68
N GLU A 179 0.05 -13.07 13.15
CA GLU A 179 1.20 -13.83 13.61
C GLU A 179 1.92 -13.05 14.73
N ILE A 180 1.98 -13.62 15.93
CA ILE A 180 2.63 -12.99 17.09
C ILE A 180 4.10 -13.40 17.13
N ILE A 181 5.00 -12.46 16.87
CA ILE A 181 6.46 -12.69 16.87
C ILE A 181 7.03 -12.62 18.28
N ASN A 182 6.55 -11.66 19.08
CA ASN A 182 7.04 -11.39 20.43
C ASN A 182 5.91 -10.83 21.31
N ALA A 183 5.90 -11.22 22.59
CA ALA A 183 4.97 -10.71 23.59
C ALA A 183 5.72 -10.49 24.91
N ASN A 184 5.58 -9.29 25.48
CA ASN A 184 6.20 -8.92 26.74
C ASN A 184 5.14 -8.49 27.76
N PHE A 185 5.37 -8.82 29.03
CA PHE A 185 4.53 -8.42 30.15
C PHE A 185 5.36 -7.65 31.17
N SER A 186 4.83 -6.53 31.65
CA SER A 186 5.46 -5.72 32.69
C SER A 186 4.40 -5.19 33.64
N VAL A 187 4.73 -5.16 34.93
CA VAL A 187 3.91 -4.55 35.98
C VAL A 187 4.66 -3.35 36.52
N VAL A 188 4.10 -2.16 36.35
CA VAL A 188 4.67 -0.92 36.90
C VAL A 188 4.01 -0.63 38.24
N GLY A 189 4.68 -1.00 39.33
CA GLY A 189 4.26 -0.64 40.69
C GLY A 189 4.74 0.77 41.06
N ARG A 190 3.89 1.58 41.69
CA ARG A 190 4.34 2.75 42.46
C ARG A 190 4.91 2.22 43.79
N ILE A 191 6.20 2.43 44.03
CA ILE A 191 6.86 2.22 45.33
C ILE A 191 6.59 3.44 46.21
#